data_AF-A0AAW6TY16-F1
#
_entry.id   AF-A0AAW6TY16-F1
#
_cell.length_a   1.000
_cell.length_b   1.000
_cell.length_c   1.000
_cell.angle_alpha   90.00
_cell.angle_beta   90.00
_cell.angle_gamma   90.00
#
_symmetry.space_group_name_H-M   'P 1'
#
loop_
_entity.id
_entity.type
_entity.pdbx_description
1 polymer ?
#
loop_
_entity_poly.entity_id
_entity_poly.type
_entity_poly.pdbx_seq_one_letter_code
_entity_poly.pdbx_strand_id
1 'polypeptide(L)'
;MDSLLLQTATSMPDWMVVFSFLASLVLTIVVLAETCCRSFRKATLEVVLTREVFYRILDNGECLYANAVLVAYDAGALVQDIEAVLSKHNGATKTFTLRIAQIGEKYRASDGTYQFSFHSTSPLSFVPVNSPQRIVYICEQESYANATRSSFLEFHRRLWEIKARYEPVQAADETMVMQLFQDLTALRDESCTEIMDQVQIEPGEYELTVKVKYRQKGKILPVSRNKSAMSSVRFSVMPEVREQFRYMLKQHLEIRIRNTLSNQTDPTPAPEYAPQNIQEMPR
;
A
#
# COMPACT_ATOMS: atom_id res chain seq x y z
N MET A 1 -22.46 39.42 -65.76
CA MET A 1 -22.34 39.43 -64.29
C MET A 1 -21.98 38.02 -63.79
N ASP A 2 -20.98 37.38 -64.41
CA ASP A 2 -20.42 36.10 -63.93
C ASP A 2 -18.90 36.18 -64.06
N SER A 3 -18.37 37.26 -63.48
CA SER A 3 -16.98 37.40 -63.08
C SER A 3 -16.89 36.87 -61.66
N LEU A 4 -15.85 36.09 -61.39
CA LEU A 4 -15.48 35.49 -60.09
C LEU A 4 -16.15 34.14 -59.84
N LEU A 5 -15.48 33.08 -60.26
CA LEU A 5 -15.16 31.88 -59.46
C LEU A 5 -14.47 30.84 -60.36
N LEU A 6 -13.50 31.27 -61.18
CA LEU A 6 -12.53 30.32 -61.73
C LEU A 6 -11.59 29.99 -60.57
N GLN A 7 -11.83 28.85 -59.94
CA GLN A 7 -10.98 28.25 -58.93
C GLN A 7 -9.53 28.26 -59.44
N THR A 8 -8.71 29.16 -58.91
CA THR A 8 -7.28 28.99 -58.87
C THR A 8 -7.01 27.83 -57.92
N ALA A 9 -7.08 26.61 -58.45
CA ALA A 9 -6.30 25.52 -57.89
C ALA A 9 -4.83 25.92 -58.08
N THR A 10 -4.30 26.69 -57.14
CA THR A 10 -2.88 26.97 -57.03
C THR A 10 -2.19 25.63 -56.87
N SER A 11 -1.67 25.11 -57.97
CA SER A 11 -0.81 23.93 -57.96
C SER A 11 0.28 24.17 -56.94
N MET A 12 0.41 23.25 -55.98
CA MET A 12 1.45 23.33 -54.94
C MET A 12 2.80 23.58 -55.63
N PRO A 13 3.60 24.56 -55.17
CA PRO A 13 4.94 24.77 -55.68
C PRO A 13 5.76 23.47 -55.63
N ASP A 14 6.49 23.15 -56.71
CA ASP A 14 7.21 21.87 -56.84
C ASP A 14 8.19 21.60 -55.67
N TRP A 15 8.77 22.65 -55.08
CA TRP A 15 9.64 22.53 -53.91
C TRP A 15 8.90 22.01 -52.67
N MET A 16 7.60 22.32 -52.51
CA MET A 16 6.76 21.78 -51.43
C MET A 16 6.46 20.30 -51.64
N VAL A 17 6.31 19.86 -52.90
CA VAL A 17 6.14 18.44 -53.25
C VAL A 17 7.41 17.65 -52.90
N VAL A 18 8.58 18.16 -53.26
CA VAL A 18 9.86 17.52 -52.91
C VAL A 18 10.08 17.52 -51.40
N PHE A 19 9.79 18.63 -50.71
CA PHE A 19 9.95 18.72 -49.25
C PHE A 19 9.02 17.76 -48.51
N SER A 20 7.73 17.69 -48.89
CA SER A 20 6.77 16.77 -48.28
C SER A 20 7.18 15.31 -48.49
N PHE A 21 7.67 14.94 -49.67
CA PHE A 21 8.20 13.61 -49.92
C PHE A 21 9.40 13.28 -49.02
N LEU A 22 10.37 14.20 -48.90
CA LEU A 22 11.52 14.03 -48.03
C LEU A 22 11.12 13.96 -46.55
N ALA A 23 10.18 14.79 -46.10
CA ALA A 23 9.68 14.78 -44.73
C ALA A 23 8.95 13.46 -44.41
N SER A 24 8.11 12.96 -45.32
CA SER A 24 7.45 11.65 -45.20
C SER A 24 8.45 10.50 -45.20
N LEU A 25 9.50 10.57 -46.02
CA LEU A 25 10.57 9.56 -46.04
C LEU A 25 11.33 9.53 -44.72
N VAL A 26 11.73 10.69 -44.20
CA VAL A 26 12.39 10.82 -42.90
C VAL A 26 11.50 10.29 -41.77
N LEU A 27 10.22 10.67 -41.75
CA LEU A 27 9.26 10.18 -40.76
C LEU A 27 9.13 8.65 -40.82
N THR A 28 9.07 8.08 -42.03
CA THR A 28 8.98 6.62 -42.22
C THR A 28 10.23 5.93 -41.69
N ILE A 29 11.43 6.45 -41.98
CA ILE A 29 12.69 5.91 -41.47
C ILE A 29 12.72 5.96 -39.94
N VAL A 30 12.29 7.08 -39.33
CA VAL A 30 12.23 7.23 -37.87
C VAL A 30 11.26 6.23 -37.25
N VAL A 31 10.05 6.07 -37.81
CA VAL A 31 9.05 5.09 -37.33
C VAL A 31 9.57 3.66 -37.48
N LEU A 32 10.26 3.35 -38.57
CA LEU A 32 10.80 2.01 -38.84
C LEU A 32 11.97 1.71 -37.89
N ALA A 33 12.86 2.67 -37.66
CA ALA A 33 13.92 2.59 -36.66
C ALA A 33 13.34 2.45 -35.24
N GLU A 34 12.31 3.21 -34.88
CA GLU A 34 11.63 3.09 -33.59
C GLU A 34 10.99 1.71 -33.43
N THR A 35 10.35 1.18 -34.48
CA THR A 35 9.72 -0.15 -34.48
C THR A 35 10.76 -1.26 -34.31
N CYS A 36 11.88 -1.17 -35.02
CA CYS A 36 13.01 -2.08 -34.85
C CYS A 36 13.56 -2.00 -33.42
N CYS A 37 13.84 -0.80 -32.91
CA CYS A 37 14.32 -0.59 -31.54
C CYS A 37 13.34 -1.14 -30.49
N ARG A 38 12.03 -0.90 -30.62
CA ARG A 38 10.99 -1.46 -29.74
C ARG A 38 10.94 -2.98 -29.79
N SER A 39 11.25 -3.59 -30.93
CA SER A 39 11.28 -5.06 -31.09
C SER A 39 12.47 -5.70 -30.36
N PHE A 40 13.60 -4.99 -30.24
CA PHE A 40 14.77 -5.46 -29.49
C PHE A 40 14.74 -5.12 -27.99
N ARG A 41 13.86 -4.22 -27.54
CA ARG A 41 13.71 -3.93 -26.10
C ARG A 41 13.21 -5.16 -25.34
N LYS A 42 13.95 -5.50 -24.28
CA LYS A 42 13.60 -6.58 -23.37
C LYS A 42 12.36 -6.18 -22.59
N ALA A 43 11.33 -7.02 -22.64
CA ALA A 43 10.18 -6.87 -21.76
C ALA A 43 10.61 -6.95 -20.29
N THR A 44 10.08 -6.05 -19.46
CA THR A 44 10.42 -5.97 -18.03
C THR A 44 9.17 -5.58 -17.23
N LEU A 45 9.16 -5.98 -15.96
CA LEU A 45 8.27 -5.39 -14.95
C LEU A 45 9.11 -4.41 -14.13
N GLU A 46 8.65 -3.18 -14.08
CA GLU A 46 9.16 -2.15 -13.20
C GLU A 46 8.31 -2.11 -11.93
N VAL A 47 8.99 -2.03 -10.78
CA VAL A 47 8.37 -1.88 -9.47
C VAL A 47 8.98 -0.62 -8.85
N VAL A 48 8.12 0.26 -8.34
CA VAL A 48 8.53 1.50 -7.67
C VAL A 48 7.76 1.60 -6.36
N LEU A 49 8.45 1.44 -5.24
CA LEU A 49 7.91 1.85 -3.95
C LEU A 49 7.80 3.38 -3.92
N THR A 50 6.62 3.86 -3.53
CA THR A 50 6.39 5.30 -3.42
C THR A 50 6.78 5.79 -2.03
N ARG A 51 6.75 7.10 -1.84
CA ARG A 51 6.98 7.73 -0.53
C ARG A 51 5.82 7.52 0.45
N GLU A 52 4.73 6.90 0.03
CA GLU A 52 3.60 6.64 0.90
C GLU A 52 3.84 5.33 1.66
N VAL A 53 4.52 5.46 2.79
CA VAL A 53 4.77 4.38 3.75
C VAL A 53 4.23 4.82 5.10
N PHE A 54 3.50 3.94 5.79
CA PHE A 54 3.03 4.22 7.14
C PHE A 54 2.77 2.93 7.91
N TYR A 55 2.82 3.00 9.23
CA TYR A 55 2.51 1.91 10.13
C TYR A 55 1.09 2.06 10.67
N ARG A 56 0.37 0.95 10.83
CA ARG A 56 -0.86 0.88 11.61
C ARG A 56 -0.84 -0.29 12.57
N ILE A 57 -1.49 -0.10 13.72
CA ILE A 57 -1.84 -1.22 14.60
C ILE A 57 -3.28 -1.62 14.25
N LEU A 58 -3.43 -2.82 13.73
CA LEU A 58 -4.72 -3.41 13.41
C LEU A 58 -4.98 -4.59 14.33
N ASP A 59 -6.22 -5.09 14.33
CA ASP A 59 -6.59 -6.30 15.07
C ASP A 59 -5.76 -7.53 14.63
N ASN A 60 -5.16 -7.51 13.43
CA ASN A 60 -4.26 -8.55 12.94
C ASN A 60 -2.76 -8.30 13.25
N GLY A 61 -2.40 -7.18 13.86
CA GLY A 61 -1.03 -6.87 14.26
C GLY A 61 -0.50 -5.50 13.84
N GLU A 62 0.76 -5.26 14.16
CA GLU A 62 1.53 -4.15 13.59
C GLU A 62 1.76 -4.40 12.09
N CYS A 63 1.26 -3.47 11.28
CA CYS A 63 1.23 -3.55 9.83
C CYS A 63 1.94 -2.36 9.22
N LEU A 64 2.88 -2.62 8.32
CA LEU A 64 3.52 -1.63 7.46
C LEU A 64 2.80 -1.59 6.12
N TYR A 65 2.26 -0.42 5.78
CA TYR A 65 1.64 -0.16 4.50
C TYR A 65 2.69 0.31 3.52
N ALA A 66 2.85 -0.44 2.43
CA ALA A 66 3.82 -0.16 1.38
C ALA A 66 3.08 0.09 0.06
N ASN A 67 3.09 1.34 -0.41
CA ASN A 67 2.52 1.68 -1.70
C ASN A 67 3.54 1.45 -2.81
N ALA A 68 3.13 0.76 -3.87
CA ALA A 68 3.96 0.44 -5.01
C ALA A 68 3.24 0.78 -6.33
N VAL A 69 4.01 1.18 -7.32
CA VAL A 69 3.56 1.30 -8.70
C VAL A 69 4.25 0.23 -9.53
N LEU A 70 3.45 -0.59 -10.21
CA LEU A 70 3.92 -1.65 -11.08
C LEU A 70 3.65 -1.26 -12.53
N VAL A 71 4.67 -1.30 -13.38
CA VAL A 71 4.55 -1.00 -14.81
C VAL A 71 5.20 -2.11 -15.61
N ALA A 72 4.40 -2.87 -16.34
CA ALA A 72 4.91 -3.87 -17.27
C ALA A 72 5.23 -3.19 -18.60
N TYR A 73 6.51 -3.07 -18.93
CA TYR A 73 6.93 -2.59 -20.24
C TYR A 73 6.91 -3.72 -21.24
N ASP A 74 6.51 -3.40 -22.47
CA ASP A 74 6.76 -4.19 -23.67
C ASP A 74 5.99 -5.54 -23.77
N ALA A 75 5.64 -6.19 -22.66
CA ALA A 75 4.75 -7.35 -22.57
C ALA A 75 4.09 -7.43 -21.19
N GLY A 76 2.87 -7.99 -21.11
CA GLY A 76 2.17 -8.13 -19.83
C GLY A 76 2.93 -9.07 -18.89
N ALA A 77 2.85 -8.81 -17.58
CA ALA A 77 3.54 -9.57 -16.56
C ALA A 77 2.54 -10.23 -15.61
N LEU A 78 2.69 -11.53 -15.38
CA LEU A 78 1.98 -12.25 -14.34
C LEU A 78 2.84 -12.27 -13.08
N VAL A 79 2.45 -11.53 -12.06
CA VAL A 79 3.07 -11.60 -10.74
C VAL A 79 2.78 -12.98 -10.14
N GLN A 80 3.81 -13.63 -9.62
CA GLN A 80 3.73 -14.96 -9.05
C GLN A 80 3.92 -14.96 -7.54
N ASP A 81 4.79 -14.08 -7.06
CA ASP A 81 5.20 -14.04 -5.66
C ASP A 81 5.77 -12.66 -5.32
N ILE A 82 5.61 -12.23 -4.08
CA ILE A 82 5.99 -10.92 -3.58
C ILE A 82 6.64 -11.11 -2.20
N GLU A 83 7.89 -10.69 -2.10
CA GLU A 83 8.68 -10.75 -0.87
C GLU A 83 8.91 -9.32 -0.38
N ALA A 84 8.73 -9.06 0.92
CA ALA A 84 9.04 -7.78 1.54
C ALA A 84 10.04 -7.99 2.69
N VAL A 85 11.05 -7.13 2.76
CA VAL A 85 12.08 -7.17 3.80
C VAL A 85 12.26 -5.76 4.34
N LEU A 86 12.25 -5.64 5.67
CA LEU A 86 12.50 -4.39 6.38
C LEU A 86 13.81 -4.50 7.14
N SER A 87 14.75 -3.62 6.90
CA SER A 87 16.07 -3.61 7.55
C SER A 87 16.27 -2.33 8.33
N LYS A 88 16.64 -2.44 9.61
CA LYS A 88 17.03 -1.31 10.47
C LYS A 88 18.54 -1.10 10.36
N HIS A 89 18.98 0.14 10.11
CA HIS A 89 20.40 0.45 9.85
C HIS A 89 21.13 1.16 11.00
N ASN A 90 20.43 1.82 11.92
CA ASN A 90 21.06 2.48 13.07
C ASN A 90 21.33 1.48 14.22
N GLY A 91 22.54 0.92 14.26
CA GLY A 91 22.99 -0.01 15.30
C GLY A 91 23.25 -1.42 14.75
N ALA A 92 22.86 -2.45 15.51
CA ALA A 92 22.87 -3.83 15.00
C ALA A 92 21.81 -3.94 13.89
N THR A 93 22.22 -4.38 12.69
CA THR A 93 21.28 -4.58 11.57
C THR A 93 20.26 -5.64 11.94
N LYS A 94 19.02 -5.21 12.17
CA LYS A 94 17.87 -6.09 12.42
C LYS A 94 17.08 -6.17 11.11
N THR A 95 16.94 -7.37 10.59
CA THR A 95 16.19 -7.64 9.35
C THR A 95 14.93 -8.40 9.70
N PHE A 96 13.80 -7.88 9.23
CA PHE A 96 12.48 -8.46 9.39
C PHE A 96 12.00 -8.92 8.03
N THR A 97 11.71 -10.22 7.90
CA THR A 97 10.96 -10.71 6.74
C THR A 97 9.50 -10.39 6.97
N LEU A 98 8.90 -9.62 6.07
CA LEU A 98 7.50 -9.22 6.16
C LEU A 98 6.65 -10.13 5.26
N ARG A 99 5.52 -10.56 5.81
CA ARG A 99 4.49 -11.29 5.07
C ARG A 99 3.51 -10.29 4.47
N ILE A 100 3.19 -10.44 3.18
CA ILE A 100 2.10 -9.70 2.56
C ILE A 100 0.77 -10.30 3.04
N ALA A 101 0.13 -9.62 3.99
CA ALA A 101 -1.14 -10.07 4.56
C ALA A 101 -2.31 -9.80 3.59
N GLN A 102 -2.31 -8.61 2.99
CA GLN A 102 -3.35 -8.16 2.06
C GLN A 102 -2.78 -7.26 0.97
N ILE A 103 -3.46 -7.28 -0.16
CA ILE A 103 -3.20 -6.48 -1.34
C ILE A 103 -4.45 -5.66 -1.63
N GLY A 104 -4.26 -4.37 -1.86
CA GLY A 104 -5.32 -3.43 -2.13
C GLY A 104 -4.93 -2.34 -3.10
N GLU A 105 -5.85 -1.41 -3.28
CA GLU A 105 -5.68 -0.21 -4.08
C GLU A 105 -6.08 1.02 -3.29
N LYS A 106 -5.37 2.12 -3.53
CA LYS A 106 -5.74 3.44 -3.02
C LYS A 106 -6.75 4.06 -3.98
N TYR A 107 -7.95 4.37 -3.49
CA TYR A 107 -8.97 5.07 -4.25
C TYR A 107 -9.35 6.38 -3.58
N ARG A 108 -9.99 7.28 -4.33
CA ARG A 108 -10.52 8.54 -3.82
C ARG A 108 -12.03 8.36 -3.58
N ALA A 109 -12.46 8.53 -2.34
CA ALA A 109 -13.86 8.47 -1.97
C ALA A 109 -14.63 9.72 -2.45
N SER A 110 -15.96 9.65 -2.39
CA SER A 110 -16.85 10.72 -2.85
C SER A 110 -16.69 12.03 -2.07
N ASP A 111 -16.24 11.95 -0.82
CA ASP A 111 -15.90 13.09 0.04
C ASP A 111 -14.52 13.71 -0.28
N GLY A 112 -13.82 13.16 -1.27
CA GLY A 112 -12.50 13.60 -1.71
C GLY A 112 -11.34 13.04 -0.90
N THR A 113 -11.60 12.24 0.14
CA THR A 113 -10.58 11.57 0.96
C THR A 113 -9.98 10.37 0.25
N TYR A 114 -8.75 10.01 0.61
CA TYR A 114 -8.15 8.77 0.12
C TYR A 114 -8.49 7.61 1.06
N GLN A 115 -8.95 6.52 0.48
CA GLN A 115 -9.29 5.30 1.18
C GLN A 115 -8.59 4.10 0.51
N PHE A 116 -8.54 2.98 1.22
CA PHE A 116 -7.90 1.77 0.76
C PHE A 116 -8.93 0.67 0.60
N SER A 117 -8.95 0.02 -0.56
CA SER A 117 -9.79 -1.15 -0.82
C SER A 117 -8.91 -2.39 -0.93
N PHE A 118 -9.00 -3.28 0.06
CA PHE A 118 -8.24 -4.54 0.10
C PHE A 118 -9.10 -5.67 -0.47
N HIS A 119 -8.57 -6.34 -1.50
CA HIS A 119 -9.36 -7.26 -2.33
C HIS A 119 -8.70 -8.63 -2.53
N SER A 120 -7.44 -8.81 -2.13
CA SER A 120 -6.75 -10.09 -2.28
C SER A 120 -5.75 -10.35 -1.16
N THR A 121 -5.59 -11.62 -0.80
CA THR A 121 -4.45 -12.14 0.00
C THR A 121 -3.47 -12.93 -0.87
N SER A 122 -3.81 -13.16 -2.15
CA SER A 122 -2.98 -13.87 -3.11
C SER A 122 -2.07 -12.88 -3.85
N PRO A 123 -0.76 -13.18 -3.98
CA PRO A 123 0.16 -12.36 -4.77
C PRO A 123 -0.06 -12.48 -6.28
N LEU A 124 -0.90 -13.41 -6.72
CA LEU A 124 -1.17 -13.64 -8.14
C LEU A 124 -1.96 -12.47 -8.74
N SER A 125 -1.31 -11.67 -9.57
CA SER A 125 -1.93 -10.56 -10.29
C SER A 125 -1.34 -10.41 -11.68
N PHE A 126 -2.14 -9.89 -12.62
CA PHE A 126 -1.68 -9.61 -13.98
C PHE A 126 -1.52 -8.10 -14.16
N VAL A 127 -0.33 -7.65 -14.54
CA VAL A 127 0.00 -6.27 -14.86
C VAL A 127 -0.05 -6.08 -16.38
N PRO A 128 -1.01 -5.30 -16.92
CA PRO A 128 -1.11 -5.07 -18.35
C PRO A 128 0.05 -4.22 -18.89
N VAL A 129 0.28 -4.33 -20.20
CA VAL A 129 1.34 -3.58 -20.89
C VAL A 129 1.10 -2.08 -20.78
N ASN A 130 2.12 -1.34 -20.34
CA ASN A 130 2.12 0.12 -20.26
C ASN A 130 0.93 0.73 -19.49
N SER A 131 0.33 -0.04 -18.58
CA SER A 131 -0.75 0.42 -17.71
C SER A 131 -0.27 0.35 -16.26
N PRO A 132 0.07 1.51 -15.65
CA PRO A 132 0.53 1.55 -14.26
C PRO A 132 -0.55 1.04 -13.30
N GLN A 133 -0.18 0.06 -12.48
CA GLN A 133 -1.03 -0.46 -11.40
C GLN A 133 -0.54 0.10 -10.07
N ARG A 134 -1.41 0.80 -9.34
CA ARG A 134 -1.12 1.35 -8.01
C ARG A 134 -1.60 0.37 -6.96
N ILE A 135 -0.66 -0.31 -6.33
CA ILE A 135 -0.93 -1.38 -5.38
C ILE A 135 -0.49 -0.96 -3.98
N VAL A 136 -1.28 -1.32 -2.99
CA VAL A 136 -0.97 -1.14 -1.57
C VAL A 136 -0.81 -2.52 -0.96
N TYR A 137 0.37 -2.76 -0.40
CA TYR A 137 0.65 -3.97 0.37
C TYR A 137 0.51 -3.68 1.86
N ILE A 138 -0.28 -4.51 2.55
CA ILE A 138 -0.22 -4.61 4.01
C ILE A 138 0.81 -5.67 4.35
N CYS A 139 1.93 -5.24 4.90
CA CYS A 139 3.05 -6.08 5.29
C CYS A 139 3.05 -6.26 6.81
N GLU A 140 2.96 -7.48 7.30
CA GLU A 140 2.99 -7.78 8.75
C GLU A 140 4.22 -8.61 9.11
N GLN A 141 4.68 -8.50 10.35
CA GLN A 141 5.73 -9.38 10.87
C GLN A 141 5.09 -10.68 11.35
N GLU A 142 5.31 -11.78 10.63
CA GLU A 142 4.63 -13.05 10.87
C GLU A 142 4.80 -13.56 12.32
N SER A 143 6.00 -13.39 12.88
CA SER A 143 6.33 -13.83 14.25
C SER A 143 5.52 -13.14 15.34
N TYR A 144 5.05 -11.90 15.11
CA TYR A 144 4.38 -11.08 16.13
C TYR A 144 2.89 -10.87 15.83
N ALA A 145 2.49 -10.94 14.57
CA ALA A 145 1.11 -10.73 14.14
C ALA A 145 0.11 -11.65 14.88
N ASN A 146 0.48 -12.92 15.11
CA ASN A 146 -0.38 -13.86 15.83
C ASN A 146 -0.53 -13.50 17.32
N ALA A 147 0.54 -13.07 17.98
CA ALA A 147 0.50 -12.67 19.38
C ALA A 147 -0.37 -11.42 19.58
N THR A 148 -0.18 -10.40 18.73
CA THR A 148 -1.03 -9.20 18.76
C THR A 148 -2.50 -9.54 18.49
N ARG A 149 -2.78 -10.41 17.51
CA ARG A 149 -4.15 -10.86 17.22
C ARG A 149 -4.80 -11.54 18.42
N SER A 150 -4.05 -12.40 19.13
CA SER A 150 -4.53 -13.03 20.35
C SER A 150 -4.87 -12.01 21.44
N SER A 151 -4.05 -10.98 21.65
CA SER A 151 -4.34 -9.90 22.61
C SER A 151 -5.61 -9.11 22.25
N PHE A 152 -5.84 -8.81 20.96
CA PHE A 152 -7.08 -8.16 20.53
C PHE A 152 -8.32 -9.05 20.73
N LEU A 153 -8.22 -10.35 20.42
CA LEU A 153 -9.31 -11.31 20.66
C LEU A 153 -9.65 -11.42 22.14
N GLU A 154 -8.62 -11.44 22.99
CA GLU A 154 -8.78 -11.49 24.44
C GLU A 154 -9.42 -10.21 24.99
N PHE A 155 -8.99 -9.03 24.51
CA PHE A 155 -9.66 -7.76 24.81
C PHE A 155 -11.16 -7.81 24.46
N HIS A 156 -11.50 -8.27 23.25
CA HIS A 156 -12.90 -8.38 22.83
C HIS A 156 -13.70 -9.34 23.71
N ARG A 157 -13.13 -10.51 24.05
CA ARG A 157 -13.77 -11.48 24.94
C ARG A 157 -14.09 -10.86 26.31
N ARG A 158 -13.09 -10.23 26.95
CA ARG A 158 -13.25 -9.58 28.26
C ARG A 158 -14.25 -8.42 28.21
N LEU A 159 -14.26 -7.64 27.13
CA LEU A 159 -15.23 -6.55 26.94
C LEU A 159 -16.66 -7.07 26.88
N TRP A 160 -16.90 -8.17 26.15
CA TRP A 160 -18.22 -8.81 26.10
C TRP A 160 -18.65 -9.38 27.44
N GLU A 161 -17.73 -9.93 28.22
CA GLU A 161 -18.01 -10.41 29.58
C GLU A 161 -18.39 -9.28 30.54
N ILE A 162 -17.68 -8.16 30.47
CA ILE A 162 -18.03 -6.94 31.24
C ILE A 162 -19.41 -6.46 30.81
N LYS A 163 -19.67 -6.31 29.51
CA LYS A 163 -20.97 -5.88 29.01
C LYS A 163 -22.09 -6.78 29.51
N ALA A 164 -21.97 -8.10 29.35
CA ALA A 164 -22.99 -9.05 29.80
C ALA A 164 -23.23 -9.02 31.32
N ARG A 165 -22.18 -8.76 32.12
CA ARG A 165 -22.29 -8.62 33.58
C ARG A 165 -23.10 -7.38 34.00
N TYR A 166 -22.90 -6.26 33.31
CA TYR A 166 -23.50 -4.97 33.71
C TYR A 166 -24.74 -4.58 32.91
N GLU A 167 -25.06 -5.25 31.80
CA GLU A 167 -26.29 -5.07 31.02
C GLU A 167 -27.61 -5.25 31.81
N PRO A 168 -27.74 -6.22 32.75
CA PRO A 168 -28.96 -6.36 33.55
C PRO A 168 -29.09 -5.33 34.68
N VAL A 169 -28.09 -4.47 34.91
CA VAL A 169 -28.10 -3.50 36.01
C VAL A 169 -28.94 -2.29 35.61
N GLN A 170 -30.05 -2.07 36.30
CA GLN A 170 -30.82 -0.82 36.18
C GLN A 170 -29.94 0.36 36.63
N ALA A 171 -30.00 1.47 35.90
CA ALA A 171 -29.12 2.64 35.98
C ALA A 171 -29.11 3.44 37.32
N ALA A 172 -29.46 2.82 38.45
CA ALA A 172 -29.67 3.48 39.74
C ALA A 172 -28.64 3.13 40.84
N ASP A 173 -27.77 2.13 40.65
CA ASP A 173 -26.73 1.79 41.64
C ASP A 173 -25.39 2.46 41.29
N GLU A 174 -25.09 3.57 41.97
CA GLU A 174 -23.84 4.33 41.82
C GLU A 174 -22.59 3.45 42.04
N THR A 175 -22.68 2.45 42.92
CA THR A 175 -21.55 1.54 43.22
C THR A 175 -21.22 0.67 42.01
N MET A 176 -22.26 0.14 41.34
CA MET A 176 -22.09 -0.69 40.14
C MET A 176 -21.59 0.13 38.95
N VAL A 177 -22.04 1.38 38.81
CA VAL A 177 -21.53 2.30 37.79
C VAL A 177 -20.04 2.58 38.01
N MET A 178 -19.64 2.88 39.25
CA MET A 178 -18.24 3.09 39.59
C MET A 178 -17.38 1.84 39.32
N GLN A 179 -17.88 0.65 39.65
CA GLN A 179 -17.18 -0.61 39.37
C GLN A 179 -17.04 -0.85 37.86
N LEU A 180 -18.09 -0.60 37.07
CA LEU A 180 -18.03 -0.68 35.61
C LEU A 180 -16.93 0.25 35.06
N PHE A 181 -16.87 1.50 35.51
CA PHE A 181 -15.82 2.43 35.08
C PHE A 181 -14.42 1.94 35.45
N GLN A 182 -14.23 1.35 36.64
CA GLN A 182 -12.95 0.77 37.05
C GLN A 182 -12.57 -0.43 36.18
N ASP A 183 -13.49 -1.38 35.98
CA ASP A 183 -13.27 -2.58 35.18
C ASP A 183 -12.92 -2.23 33.72
N LEU A 184 -13.61 -1.25 33.12
CA LEU A 184 -13.34 -0.78 31.76
C LEU A 184 -11.99 -0.06 31.65
N THR A 185 -11.64 0.74 32.66
CA THR A 185 -10.36 1.45 32.70
C THR A 185 -9.20 0.45 32.81
N ALA A 186 -9.34 -0.54 33.71
CA ALA A 186 -8.37 -1.62 33.86
C ALA A 186 -8.22 -2.43 32.57
N LEU A 187 -9.34 -2.84 31.95
CA LEU A 187 -9.32 -3.56 30.67
C LEU A 187 -8.56 -2.77 29.60
N ARG A 188 -8.84 -1.47 29.45
CA ARG A 188 -8.17 -0.60 28.47
C ARG A 188 -6.67 -0.55 28.72
N ASP A 189 -6.25 -0.29 29.95
CA ASP A 189 -4.84 -0.06 30.28
C ASP A 189 -4.00 -1.34 30.25
N GLU A 190 -4.56 -2.47 30.71
CA GLU A 190 -3.96 -3.80 30.59
C GLU A 190 -3.81 -4.20 29.12
N SER A 191 -4.89 -4.13 28.33
CA SER A 191 -4.88 -4.53 26.92
C SER A 191 -3.93 -3.64 26.09
N CYS A 192 -3.89 -2.34 26.40
CA CYS A 192 -2.93 -1.44 25.77
C CYS A 192 -1.48 -1.86 26.05
N THR A 193 -1.18 -2.25 27.28
CA THR A 193 0.17 -2.71 27.66
C THR A 193 0.51 -3.99 26.92
N GLU A 194 -0.36 -5.00 26.99
CA GLU A 194 -0.17 -6.30 26.34
C GLU A 194 0.05 -6.18 24.81
N ILE A 195 -0.76 -5.36 24.14
CA ILE A 195 -0.63 -5.14 22.69
C ILE A 195 0.67 -4.38 22.37
N MET A 196 1.00 -3.33 23.13
CA MET A 196 2.22 -2.54 22.91
C MET A 196 3.50 -3.33 23.16
N ASP A 197 3.46 -4.35 24.01
CA ASP A 197 4.59 -5.25 24.23
C ASP A 197 4.89 -6.12 23.00
N GLN A 198 3.89 -6.35 22.13
CA GLN A 198 4.08 -7.06 20.87
C GLN A 198 4.56 -6.16 19.73
N VAL A 199 4.32 -4.85 19.82
CA VAL A 199 4.74 -3.86 18.80
C VAL A 199 6.26 -3.76 18.76
N GLN A 200 6.84 -4.03 17.59
CA GLN A 200 8.29 -4.13 17.34
C GLN A 200 8.88 -2.88 16.68
N ILE A 201 8.07 -1.90 16.27
CA ILE A 201 8.62 -0.65 15.76
C ILE A 201 9.50 0.01 16.82
N GLU A 202 10.72 0.33 16.40
CA GLU A 202 11.73 0.99 17.20
C GLU A 202 12.22 2.25 16.48
N PRO A 203 12.66 3.30 17.20
CA PRO A 203 13.29 4.46 16.60
C PRO A 203 14.53 4.09 15.78
N GLY A 204 14.75 4.78 14.66
CA GLY A 204 15.93 4.62 13.81
C GLY A 204 15.66 4.71 12.31
N GLU A 205 16.72 4.51 11.52
CA GLU A 205 16.65 4.46 10.05
C GLU A 205 16.30 3.07 9.56
N TYR A 206 15.37 3.00 8.62
CA TYR A 206 14.89 1.76 8.01
C TYR A 206 15.02 1.80 6.48
N GLU A 207 15.22 0.64 5.89
CA GLU A 207 15.07 0.38 4.46
C GLU A 207 14.03 -0.72 4.27
N LEU A 208 12.95 -0.40 3.56
CA LEU A 208 11.97 -1.37 3.09
C LEU A 208 12.30 -1.74 1.66
N THR A 209 12.51 -3.03 1.40
CA THR A 209 12.70 -3.59 0.06
C THR A 209 11.53 -4.50 -0.28
N VAL A 210 10.91 -4.26 -1.45
CA VAL A 210 9.93 -5.16 -2.04
C VAL A 210 10.51 -5.80 -3.29
N LYS A 211 10.41 -7.11 -3.38
CA LYS A 211 10.85 -7.92 -4.51
C LYS A 211 9.67 -8.68 -5.09
N VAL A 212 9.44 -8.46 -6.37
CA VAL A 212 8.34 -9.08 -7.12
C VAL A 212 8.92 -10.10 -8.09
N LYS A 213 8.52 -11.37 -7.94
CA LYS A 213 8.80 -12.42 -8.90
C LYS A 213 7.64 -12.51 -9.87
N TYR A 214 7.96 -12.50 -11.17
CA TYR A 214 6.95 -12.46 -12.21
C TYR A 214 7.33 -13.32 -13.40
N ARG A 215 6.31 -13.71 -14.15
CA ARG A 215 6.42 -14.45 -15.39
C ARG A 215 5.97 -13.56 -16.54
N GLN A 216 6.78 -13.49 -17.58
CA GLN A 216 6.50 -12.64 -18.75
C GLN A 216 6.65 -13.46 -20.03
N LYS A 217 5.71 -13.27 -20.97
CA LYS A 217 5.80 -13.90 -22.29
C LYS A 217 6.84 -13.17 -23.14
N GLY A 218 7.69 -13.90 -23.84
CA GLY A 218 8.58 -13.31 -24.85
C GLY A 218 7.78 -12.70 -26.00
N LYS A 219 8.24 -11.54 -26.50
CA LYS A 219 7.65 -10.85 -27.66
C LYS A 219 7.76 -11.66 -28.96
N ILE A 220 8.92 -12.29 -29.18
CA ILE A 220 9.28 -12.94 -30.44
C ILE A 220 9.03 -14.45 -30.38
N LEU A 221 9.37 -15.09 -29.26
CA LEU A 221 9.11 -16.50 -29.01
C LEU A 221 8.15 -16.61 -27.81
N PRO A 222 7.11 -17.45 -27.87
CA PRO A 222 6.11 -17.60 -26.80
C PRO A 222 6.66 -18.33 -25.56
N VAL A 223 7.99 -18.36 -25.39
CA VAL A 223 8.64 -18.90 -24.21
C VAL A 223 8.43 -17.92 -23.07
N SER A 224 7.78 -18.41 -22.02
CA SER A 224 7.60 -17.67 -20.79
C SER A 224 8.88 -17.70 -19.97
N ARG A 225 9.32 -16.56 -19.44
CA ARG A 225 10.51 -16.46 -18.58
C ARG A 225 10.11 -15.94 -17.21
N ASN A 226 10.61 -16.61 -16.18
CA ASN A 226 10.52 -16.11 -14.81
C ASN A 226 11.63 -15.07 -14.60
N LYS A 227 11.29 -13.96 -13.96
CA LYS A 227 12.17 -12.82 -13.68
C LYS A 227 11.83 -12.26 -12.30
N SER A 228 12.68 -11.37 -11.80
CA SER A 228 12.41 -10.61 -10.58
C SER A 228 12.72 -9.14 -10.78
N ALA A 229 11.97 -8.28 -10.11
CA ALA A 229 12.22 -6.85 -9.98
C ALA A 229 12.21 -6.47 -8.49
N MET A 230 12.99 -5.46 -8.11
CA MET A 230 13.06 -4.99 -6.73
C MET A 230 12.99 -3.48 -6.68
N SER A 231 12.49 -2.95 -5.56
CA SER A 231 12.49 -1.54 -5.24
C SER A 231 12.67 -1.37 -3.74
N SER A 232 13.43 -0.35 -3.35
CA SER A 232 13.68 0.01 -1.95
C SER A 232 13.26 1.45 -1.68
N VAL A 233 12.81 1.69 -0.45
CA VAL A 233 12.58 3.03 0.10
C VAL A 233 13.20 3.10 1.49
N ARG A 234 13.87 4.22 1.80
CA ARG A 234 14.43 4.50 3.13
C ARG A 234 13.57 5.50 3.87
N PHE A 235 13.48 5.37 5.18
CA PHE A 235 12.73 6.28 6.03
C PHE A 235 13.22 6.24 7.47
N SER A 236 12.93 7.31 8.21
CA SER A 236 13.30 7.46 9.62
C SER A 236 12.06 7.29 10.51
N VAL A 237 12.20 6.51 11.57
CA VAL A 237 11.22 6.39 12.65
C VAL A 237 11.71 7.19 13.85
N MET A 238 10.86 8.10 14.34
CA MET A 238 11.19 9.04 15.40
C MET A 238 11.19 8.40 16.80
N PRO A 239 11.94 8.96 17.77
CA PRO A 239 11.98 8.47 19.16
C PRO A 239 10.61 8.34 19.84
N GLU A 240 9.67 9.23 19.52
CA GLU A 240 8.38 9.36 20.19
C GLU A 240 7.34 8.34 19.67
N VAL A 241 7.68 7.54 18.66
CA VAL A 241 6.72 6.64 17.97
C VAL A 241 5.98 5.71 18.92
N ARG A 242 6.66 5.15 19.92
CA ARG A 242 6.05 4.19 20.86
C ARG A 242 5.04 4.86 21.78
N GLU A 243 5.35 6.07 22.27
CA GLU A 243 4.42 6.83 23.11
C GLU A 243 3.23 7.35 22.29
N GLN A 244 3.48 7.79 21.05
CA GLN A 244 2.41 8.17 20.14
C GLN A 244 1.47 6.97 19.88
N PHE A 245 2.01 5.79 19.57
CA PHE A 245 1.21 4.58 19.37
C PHE A 245 0.46 4.17 20.63
N ARG A 246 1.10 4.22 21.80
CA ARG A 246 0.45 3.93 23.08
C ARG A 246 -0.75 4.85 23.29
N TYR A 247 -0.59 6.15 23.09
CA TYR A 247 -1.67 7.13 23.20
C TYR A 247 -2.82 6.83 22.22
N MET A 248 -2.51 6.64 20.94
CA MET A 248 -3.52 6.36 19.90
C MET A 248 -4.23 5.02 20.14
N LEU A 249 -3.51 3.99 20.60
CA LEU A 249 -4.10 2.69 20.92
C LEU A 249 -5.06 2.80 22.11
N LYS A 250 -4.71 3.56 23.16
CA LYS A 250 -5.66 3.82 24.26
C LYS A 250 -6.94 4.47 23.76
N GLN A 251 -6.83 5.47 22.90
CA GLN A 251 -8.00 6.12 22.28
C GLN A 251 -8.82 5.14 21.43
N HIS A 252 -8.15 4.30 20.63
CA HIS A 252 -8.80 3.27 19.84
C HIS A 252 -9.60 2.30 20.72
N LEU A 253 -8.98 1.76 21.77
CA LEU A 253 -9.63 0.83 22.71
C LEU A 253 -10.79 1.50 23.44
N GLU A 254 -10.67 2.77 23.82
CA GLU A 254 -11.75 3.52 24.47
C GLU A 254 -12.96 3.70 23.53
N ILE A 255 -12.73 4.05 22.27
CA ILE A 255 -13.80 4.14 21.27
C ILE A 255 -14.45 2.76 21.05
N ARG A 256 -13.65 1.69 20.97
CA ARG A 256 -14.18 0.31 20.85
C ARG A 256 -15.06 -0.08 22.04
N ILE A 257 -14.62 0.25 23.26
CA ILE A 257 -15.41 0.05 24.49
C ILE A 257 -16.75 0.77 24.36
N ARG A 258 -16.72 2.08 24.06
CA ARG A 258 -17.91 2.92 23.91
C ARG A 258 -18.87 2.35 22.87
N ASN A 259 -18.37 2.05 21.68
CA ASN A 259 -19.18 1.53 20.58
C ASN A 259 -19.83 0.17 20.95
N THR A 260 -19.09 -0.70 21.62
CA THR A 260 -19.60 -2.01 22.05
C THR A 260 -20.70 -1.88 23.10
N LEU A 261 -20.53 -0.98 24.08
CA LEU A 261 -21.53 -0.72 25.12
C LEU A 261 -22.78 -0.03 24.56
N SER A 262 -22.61 0.90 23.61
CA SER A 262 -23.72 1.63 22.97
C SER A 262 -24.34 0.89 21.77
N ASN A 263 -23.91 -0.34 21.48
CA ASN A 263 -24.34 -1.11 20.29
C ASN A 263 -24.15 -0.35 18.96
N GLN A 264 -23.13 0.50 18.88
CA GLN A 264 -22.75 1.21 17.67
C GLN A 264 -21.74 0.39 16.87
N THR A 265 -21.84 0.45 15.55
CA THR A 265 -20.92 -0.21 14.62
C THR A 265 -20.02 0.79 13.89
N ASP A 266 -19.84 1.97 14.47
CA ASP A 266 -19.10 3.05 13.83
C ASP A 266 -17.63 2.65 13.60
N PRO A 267 -17.06 2.99 12.43
CA PRO A 267 -15.67 2.68 12.14
C PRO A 267 -14.76 3.40 13.13
N THR A 268 -13.86 2.65 13.77
CA THR A 268 -12.89 3.20 14.70
C THR A 268 -11.57 3.46 13.97
N PRO A 269 -10.99 4.68 14.05
CA PRO A 269 -9.69 4.94 13.44
C PRO A 269 -8.63 4.05 14.09
N ALA A 270 -7.86 3.34 13.26
CA ALA A 270 -6.73 2.55 13.73
C ALA A 270 -5.56 3.48 14.12
N PRO A 271 -4.78 3.15 15.16
CA PRO A 271 -3.54 3.85 15.46
C PRO A 271 -2.62 3.86 14.24
N GLU A 272 -2.15 5.04 13.82
CA GLU A 272 -1.35 5.22 12.61
C GLU A 272 -0.13 6.09 12.86
N TYR A 273 1.01 5.71 12.29
CA TYR A 273 2.24 6.50 12.30
C TYR A 273 2.82 6.60 10.88
N ALA A 274 3.07 7.83 10.42
CA ALA A 274 3.76 8.10 9.17
C ALA A 274 5.25 8.39 9.46
N PRO A 275 6.20 7.56 8.97
CA PRO A 275 7.63 7.83 9.04
C PRO A 275 8.05 9.13 8.37
N GLN A 276 9.25 9.61 8.71
CA GLN A 276 9.83 10.84 8.17
C GLN A 276 10.97 10.55 7.19
N ASN A 277 11.44 11.60 6.50
CA ASN A 277 12.60 11.54 5.60
C ASN A 277 12.53 10.42 4.55
N ILE A 278 11.35 10.18 3.99
CA ILE A 278 11.13 9.08 3.07
C ILE A 278 11.84 9.36 1.73
N GLN A 279 12.79 8.50 1.38
CA GLN A 279 13.64 8.62 0.19
C GLN A 279 13.53 7.37 -0.67
N GLU A 280 13.13 7.55 -1.93
CA GLU A 280 13.16 6.51 -2.95
C GLU A 280 14.62 6.18 -3.29
N MET A 281 14.99 4.90 -3.24
CA MET A 281 16.36 4.51 -3.56
C MET A 281 16.52 4.33 -5.07
N PRO A 282 17.62 4.86 -5.66
CA PRO A 282 17.92 4.64 -7.07
C PRO A 282 18.18 3.15 -7.35
N ARG A 283 17.83 2.73 -8.56
CA ARG A 283 17.96 1.35 -9.05
C ARG A 283 19.40 0.95 -9.36
#